data_AF-A0A2N2H9T1-F1
#
_entry.id   AF-A0A2N2H9T1-F1
#
_cell.length_a   1.000
_cell.length_b   1.000
_cell.length_c   1.000
_cell.angle_alpha   90.00
_cell.angle_beta   90.00
_cell.angle_gamma   90.00
#
_symmetry.space_group_name_H-M   'P 1'
#
loop_
_entity.id
_entity.type
_entity.pdbx_description
1 polymer ?
#
loop_
_entity_poly.entity_id
_entity_poly.type
_entity_poly.pdbx_seq_one_letter_code
_entity_poly.pdbx_strand_id
1 'polypeptide(L)'
;MENRGPLVLTSAVVNGGFIMSIAVVGMLDEREDGLRLIIDTVRQKGHRAALIDISIGTGAIAAELKPQISCSEVARAGGSSIDAVRGMLGKEREKATAAMAQGLGNVLQEMLDRGEMEGVIAVGGMTGTFITLSAMKRIPFGVPKLMISSVVAMPSYSKQLSEYLGVRDITVMHTVVDTVGLNPLVRTLMINGAGAICGMVEASKAVQKETKPSIAITEFGFCEKGAHYVRELLEEKYSLISFHATGVGEKAACDLVGQGLFEAFIDLVPGGFSEYLLGGNRAAGPDRLDAGIRVGKPYILTPCGFDMISCGPIQRRDQGDPLWVSRKLAERKILVQDAIRVQARTSPEEVQTIAREVAKKLNEHPKKTLVKFVVPTKGFSSISVEGGALHDPACDRVFTDELKKNLDPQIEVIEVNSHINTPEFARAVVDALNKIL
;
A
#
# COMPACT_ATOMS: atom_id res chain seq x y z
N MET A 1 18.57 -39.06 -23.35
CA MET A 1 18.70 -37.92 -22.42
C MET A 1 18.45 -36.67 -23.22
N GLU A 2 17.19 -36.22 -23.26
CA GLU A 2 16.79 -35.03 -24.00
C GLU A 2 16.10 -34.05 -23.06
N ASN A 3 16.57 -32.82 -23.13
CA ASN A 3 16.18 -31.66 -22.34
C ASN A 3 14.70 -31.33 -22.54
N ARG A 4 13.93 -31.32 -21.44
CA ARG A 4 12.60 -30.70 -21.40
C ARG A 4 12.77 -29.18 -21.21
N GLY A 5 12.49 -28.41 -22.26
CA GLY A 5 12.31 -26.97 -22.17
C GLY A 5 11.04 -26.60 -21.37
N PRO A 6 10.89 -25.33 -20.95
CA PRO A 6 9.76 -24.91 -20.14
C PRO A 6 8.47 -24.93 -20.98
N LEU A 7 7.44 -25.59 -20.45
CA LEU A 7 6.09 -25.61 -21.01
C LEU A 7 5.54 -24.17 -21.08
N VAL A 8 5.41 -23.67 -22.31
CA VAL A 8 4.50 -22.57 -22.64
C VAL A 8 3.09 -23.12 -22.48
N LEU A 9 2.35 -22.65 -21.46
CA LEU A 9 0.92 -22.94 -21.31
C LEU A 9 0.15 -22.19 -22.40
N THR A 10 0.01 -22.85 -23.54
CA THR A 10 -0.93 -22.51 -24.60
C THR A 10 -2.36 -22.59 -24.07
N SER A 11 -3.15 -21.59 -24.43
CA SER A 11 -4.58 -21.49 -24.19
C SER A 11 -5.32 -22.80 -24.50
N ALA A 12 -5.89 -23.43 -23.47
CA ALA A 12 -6.93 -24.43 -23.61
C ALA A 12 -8.24 -23.78 -23.15
N VAL A 13 -9.09 -23.46 -24.13
CA VAL A 13 -10.51 -23.19 -23.90
C VAL A 13 -11.12 -24.49 -23.37
N VAL A 14 -11.33 -24.56 -22.06
CA VAL A 14 -12.13 -25.62 -21.45
C VAL A 14 -13.51 -25.04 -21.19
N ASN A 15 -14.42 -25.30 -22.14
CA ASN A 15 -15.85 -25.13 -21.96
C ASN A 15 -16.34 -26.14 -20.92
N GLY A 16 -16.53 -25.63 -19.71
CA GLY A 16 -17.07 -26.31 -18.53
C GLY A 16 -17.08 -25.29 -17.39
N GLY A 17 -17.68 -24.12 -17.64
CA GLY A 17 -17.51 -22.93 -16.83
C GLY A 17 -17.97 -23.14 -15.39
N PHE A 18 -17.03 -23.10 -14.45
CA PHE A 18 -17.34 -22.63 -13.11
C PHE A 18 -17.94 -21.23 -13.27
N ILE A 19 -19.18 -21.07 -12.83
CA ILE A 19 -19.88 -19.80 -13.02
C ILE A 19 -19.43 -18.89 -11.89
N MET A 20 -18.65 -17.88 -12.25
CA MET A 20 -18.08 -16.87 -11.35
C MET A 20 -19.17 -16.22 -10.50
N SER A 21 -18.79 -15.83 -9.28
CA SER A 21 -19.72 -15.25 -8.31
C SER A 21 -19.14 -14.02 -7.62
N ILE A 22 -20.04 -13.15 -7.18
CA ILE A 22 -19.72 -12.08 -6.24
C ILE A 22 -19.82 -12.66 -4.82
N ALA A 23 -18.71 -12.67 -4.09
CA ALA A 23 -18.69 -13.06 -2.69
C ALA A 23 -19.40 -11.99 -1.85
N VAL A 24 -20.45 -12.39 -1.12
CA VAL A 24 -21.22 -11.53 -0.22
C VAL A 24 -20.87 -11.92 1.21
N VAL A 25 -20.15 -11.06 1.91
CA VAL A 25 -19.60 -11.33 3.24
C VAL A 25 -20.33 -10.52 4.31
N GLY A 26 -20.73 -11.17 5.40
CA GLY A 26 -21.24 -10.47 6.57
C GLY A 26 -21.52 -11.36 7.76
N MET A 27 -21.89 -10.72 8.87
CA MET A 27 -22.34 -11.41 10.08
C MET A 27 -23.83 -11.71 9.93
N LEU A 28 -24.14 -12.96 9.59
CA LEU A 28 -25.49 -13.38 9.26
C LEU A 28 -26.43 -13.31 10.46
N ASP A 29 -25.91 -13.58 11.65
CA ASP A 29 -26.58 -13.52 12.96
C ASP A 29 -27.03 -12.11 13.42
N GLU A 30 -26.72 -11.07 12.63
CA GLU A 30 -27.12 -9.67 12.88
C GLU A 30 -27.71 -8.98 11.64
N ARG A 31 -27.39 -9.44 10.42
CA ARG A 31 -27.63 -8.70 9.17
C ARG A 31 -28.27 -9.53 8.07
N GLU A 32 -28.98 -10.59 8.41
CA GLU A 32 -29.59 -11.48 7.42
C GLU A 32 -30.40 -10.73 6.35
N ASP A 33 -31.34 -9.87 6.75
CA ASP A 33 -32.21 -9.14 5.81
C ASP A 33 -31.41 -8.27 4.83
N GLY A 34 -30.36 -7.61 5.31
CA GLY A 34 -29.48 -6.79 4.49
C GLY A 34 -28.66 -7.63 3.50
N LEU A 35 -28.11 -8.76 3.96
CA LEU A 35 -27.36 -9.70 3.13
C LEU A 35 -28.26 -10.35 2.07
N ARG A 36 -29.48 -10.72 2.43
CA ARG A 36 -30.50 -11.23 1.51
C ARG A 36 -30.77 -10.24 0.38
N LEU A 37 -30.95 -8.97 0.74
CA LEU A 37 -31.20 -7.90 -0.23
C LEU A 37 -30.01 -7.68 -1.18
N ILE A 38 -28.76 -7.77 -0.69
CA ILE A 38 -27.58 -7.74 -1.57
C ILE A 38 -27.62 -8.91 -2.54
N ILE A 39 -27.82 -10.14 -2.05
CA ILE A 39 -27.86 -11.36 -2.87
C ILE A 39 -28.94 -11.26 -3.95
N ASP A 40 -30.15 -10.85 -3.58
CA ASP A 40 -31.28 -10.73 -4.50
C ASP A 40 -31.02 -9.66 -5.58
N THR A 41 -30.40 -8.54 -5.19
CA THR A 41 -30.03 -7.47 -6.13
C THR A 41 -28.94 -7.91 -7.09
N VAL A 42 -27.91 -8.62 -6.60
CA VAL A 42 -26.83 -9.20 -7.42
C VAL A 42 -27.42 -10.18 -8.45
N ARG A 43 -28.34 -11.05 -8.02
CA ARG A 43 -29.03 -12.01 -8.88
C ARG A 43 -29.93 -11.33 -9.91
N GLN A 44 -30.67 -10.29 -9.53
CA GLN A 44 -31.48 -9.50 -10.45
C GLN A 44 -30.65 -8.84 -11.56
N LYS A 45 -29.39 -8.51 -11.27
CA LYS A 45 -28.44 -7.96 -12.25
C LYS A 45 -27.77 -9.02 -13.13
N GLY A 46 -28.13 -10.30 -12.98
CA GLY A 46 -27.61 -11.38 -13.81
C GLY A 46 -26.33 -12.03 -13.29
N HIS A 47 -25.84 -11.60 -12.11
CA HIS A 47 -24.65 -12.17 -11.47
C HIS A 47 -25.01 -13.28 -10.49
N ARG A 48 -24.04 -14.14 -10.14
CA ARG A 48 -24.19 -15.06 -9.01
C ARG A 48 -23.69 -14.43 -7.73
N ALA A 49 -24.25 -14.85 -6.61
CA ALA A 49 -23.84 -14.43 -5.28
C ALA A 49 -23.48 -15.65 -4.42
N ALA A 50 -22.31 -15.61 -3.79
CA ALA A 50 -21.86 -16.62 -2.84
C ALA A 50 -21.84 -16.01 -1.43
N LEU A 51 -22.76 -16.43 -0.57
CA LEU A 51 -22.85 -15.93 0.80
C LEU A 51 -21.78 -16.57 1.70
N ILE A 52 -20.96 -15.75 2.35
CA ILE A 52 -19.94 -16.16 3.31
C ILE A 52 -20.28 -15.56 4.67
N ASP A 53 -20.49 -16.43 5.65
CA ASP A 53 -20.80 -16.04 7.02
C ASP A 53 -19.53 -15.85 7.85
N ILE A 54 -19.43 -14.71 8.53
CA ILE A 54 -18.34 -14.39 9.47
C ILE A 54 -18.84 -14.08 10.87
N SER A 55 -20.04 -14.55 11.22
CA SER A 55 -20.63 -14.41 12.56
C SER A 55 -19.78 -15.10 13.63
N ILE A 56 -19.34 -14.31 14.61
CA ILE A 56 -18.55 -14.79 15.74
C ILE A 56 -19.19 -14.47 17.08
N GLY A 57 -20.15 -13.55 17.12
CA GLY A 57 -20.84 -13.11 18.33
C GLY A 57 -21.93 -14.09 18.79
N THR A 58 -22.74 -13.62 19.73
CA THR A 58 -23.93 -14.36 20.22
C THR A 58 -25.16 -14.16 19.33
N GLY A 59 -25.06 -13.32 18.29
CA GLY A 59 -26.16 -12.97 17.40
C GLY A 59 -27.31 -12.22 18.09
N ALA A 60 -28.07 -11.46 17.32
CA ALA A 60 -29.38 -10.96 17.75
C ALA A 60 -30.53 -11.84 17.23
N ILE A 61 -30.26 -12.61 16.17
CA ILE A 61 -31.24 -13.44 15.47
C ILE A 61 -30.67 -14.84 15.18
N ALA A 62 -31.56 -15.81 15.04
CA ALA A 62 -31.23 -17.11 14.45
C ALA A 62 -31.38 -16.99 12.93
N ALA A 63 -30.28 -17.17 12.20
CA ALA A 63 -30.29 -17.06 10.75
C ALA A 63 -31.06 -18.21 10.08
N GLU A 64 -31.93 -17.88 9.13
CA GLU A 64 -32.61 -18.82 8.22
C GLU A 64 -31.85 -19.00 6.90
N LEU A 65 -31.13 -17.96 6.45
CA LEU A 65 -30.30 -18.05 5.26
C LEU A 65 -29.18 -19.08 5.48
N LYS A 66 -28.95 -19.92 4.48
CA LYS A 66 -27.81 -20.86 4.48
C LYS A 66 -26.65 -20.22 3.75
N PRO A 67 -25.53 -19.91 4.42
CA PRO A 67 -24.34 -19.45 3.74
C PRO A 67 -23.76 -20.59 2.89
N GLN A 68 -23.11 -20.24 1.78
CA GLN A 68 -22.33 -21.20 1.00
C GLN A 68 -21.06 -21.61 1.74
N ILE A 69 -20.48 -20.68 2.51
CA ILE A 69 -19.35 -20.94 3.40
C ILE A 69 -19.72 -20.40 4.78
N SER A 70 -19.82 -21.30 5.76
CA SER A 70 -20.21 -20.98 7.13
C SER A 70 -19.06 -20.33 7.92
N CYS A 71 -19.38 -19.63 9.02
CA CYS A 71 -18.37 -19.11 9.95
C CYS A 71 -17.44 -20.20 10.52
N SER A 72 -17.93 -21.44 10.64
CA SER A 72 -17.12 -22.59 11.05
C SER A 72 -16.08 -22.99 10.01
N GLU A 73 -16.45 -22.95 8.73
CA GLU A 73 -15.52 -23.20 7.64
C GLU A 73 -14.50 -22.07 7.49
N VAL A 74 -14.92 -20.82 7.67
CA VAL A 74 -14.01 -19.67 7.73
C VAL A 74 -13.01 -19.84 8.87
N ALA A 75 -13.46 -20.15 10.10
CA ALA A 75 -12.57 -20.39 11.24
C ALA A 75 -11.56 -21.51 10.97
N ARG A 76 -12.03 -22.63 10.38
CA ARG A 76 -11.21 -23.78 10.00
C ARG A 76 -10.15 -23.43 8.96
N ALA A 77 -10.50 -22.64 7.95
CA ALA A 77 -9.54 -22.14 6.97
C ALA A 77 -8.46 -21.25 7.61
N GLY A 78 -8.77 -20.60 8.74
CA GLY A 78 -7.82 -19.83 9.55
C GLY A 78 -6.99 -20.65 10.53
N GLY A 79 -7.18 -21.98 10.58
CA GLY A 79 -6.49 -22.86 11.52
C GLY A 79 -7.10 -22.90 12.93
N SER A 80 -8.36 -22.52 13.09
CA SER A 80 -9.08 -22.51 14.37
C SER A 80 -10.45 -23.22 14.26
N SER A 81 -11.20 -23.31 15.36
CA SER A 81 -12.61 -23.68 15.37
C SER A 81 -13.48 -22.48 15.76
N ILE A 82 -14.75 -22.47 15.34
CA ILE A 82 -15.64 -21.37 15.71
C ILE A 82 -15.86 -21.28 17.22
N ASP A 83 -15.86 -22.41 17.94
CA ASP A 83 -16.00 -22.44 19.38
C ASP A 83 -14.78 -21.83 20.09
N ALA A 84 -13.57 -22.10 19.58
CA ALA A 84 -12.36 -21.47 20.08
C ALA A 84 -12.37 -19.95 19.83
N VAL A 85 -12.79 -19.52 18.63
CA VAL A 85 -12.95 -18.11 18.28
C VAL A 85 -13.93 -17.42 19.23
N ARG A 86 -15.09 -18.02 19.47
CA ARG A 86 -16.11 -17.53 20.41
C ARG A 86 -15.60 -17.46 21.84
N GLY A 87 -14.87 -18.48 22.29
CA GLY A 87 -14.24 -18.52 23.61
C GLY A 87 -13.24 -17.38 23.85
N MET A 88 -12.60 -16.89 22.79
CA MET A 88 -11.65 -15.77 22.85
C MET A 88 -12.32 -14.39 22.92
N LEU A 89 -13.60 -14.24 22.56
CA LEU A 89 -14.24 -12.91 22.42
C LEU A 89 -14.21 -12.04 23.67
N GLY A 90 -14.30 -12.64 24.86
CA GLY A 90 -14.36 -11.91 26.13
C GLY A 90 -13.00 -11.44 26.66
N LYS A 91 -11.89 -12.02 26.19
CA LYS A 91 -10.54 -11.77 26.74
C LYS A 91 -9.48 -11.46 25.68
N GLU A 92 -9.63 -12.03 24.50
CA GLU A 92 -8.64 -12.04 23.42
C GLU A 92 -9.32 -11.71 22.08
N ARG A 93 -10.20 -10.70 22.08
CA ARG A 93 -11.03 -10.32 20.93
C ARG A 93 -10.21 -10.07 19.66
N GLU A 94 -9.02 -9.48 19.81
CA GLU A 94 -8.10 -9.25 18.69
C GLU A 94 -7.65 -10.57 18.04
N LYS A 95 -7.29 -11.58 18.84
CA LYS A 95 -6.94 -12.92 18.34
C LYS A 95 -8.12 -13.60 17.66
N ALA A 96 -9.32 -13.46 18.24
CA ALA A 96 -10.55 -13.96 17.63
C ALA A 96 -10.78 -13.34 16.24
N THR A 97 -10.65 -12.02 16.12
CA THR A 97 -10.78 -11.31 14.84
C THR A 97 -9.67 -11.67 13.85
N ALA A 98 -8.43 -11.85 14.31
CA ALA A 98 -7.31 -12.22 13.46
C ALA A 98 -7.46 -13.63 12.87
N ALA A 99 -7.90 -14.60 13.67
CA ALA A 99 -8.17 -15.97 13.20
C ALA A 99 -9.21 -15.99 12.08
N MET A 100 -10.29 -15.21 12.25
CA MET A 100 -11.36 -15.11 11.26
C MET A 100 -10.94 -14.32 10.02
N ALA A 101 -10.15 -13.26 10.18
CA ALA A 101 -9.55 -12.52 9.07
C ALA A 101 -8.65 -13.41 8.22
N GLN A 102 -7.79 -14.22 8.86
CA GLN A 102 -6.91 -15.16 8.19
C GLN A 102 -7.72 -16.21 7.42
N GLY A 103 -8.74 -16.77 8.07
CA GLY A 103 -9.64 -17.74 7.47
C GLY A 103 -10.41 -17.18 6.27
N LEU A 104 -11.01 -16.00 6.42
CA LEU A 104 -11.73 -15.35 5.32
C LEU A 104 -10.77 -15.03 4.16
N GLY A 105 -9.55 -14.55 4.46
CA GLY A 105 -8.54 -14.30 3.45
C GLY A 105 -8.14 -15.55 2.67
N ASN A 106 -8.00 -16.70 3.34
CA ASN A 106 -7.71 -17.98 2.68
C ASN A 106 -8.88 -18.40 1.78
N VAL A 107 -10.11 -18.32 2.29
CA VAL A 107 -11.33 -18.64 1.54
C VAL A 107 -11.46 -17.79 0.27
N LEU A 108 -11.33 -16.47 0.40
CA LEU A 108 -11.45 -15.56 -0.76
C LEU A 108 -10.34 -15.79 -1.79
N GLN A 109 -9.12 -16.09 -1.34
CA GLN A 109 -8.01 -16.43 -2.24
C GLN A 109 -8.26 -17.76 -2.97
N GLU A 110 -8.70 -18.80 -2.26
CA GLU A 110 -9.01 -20.10 -2.87
C GLU A 110 -10.13 -19.99 -3.91
N MET A 111 -11.18 -19.20 -3.62
CA MET A 111 -12.26 -18.93 -4.58
C MET A 111 -11.73 -18.18 -5.81
N LEU A 112 -10.82 -17.21 -5.62
CA LEU A 112 -10.19 -16.50 -6.74
C LEU A 112 -9.34 -17.42 -7.60
N ASP A 113 -8.49 -18.24 -6.98
CA ASP A 113 -7.56 -19.15 -7.67
C ASP A 113 -8.30 -20.24 -8.48
N ARG A 114 -9.49 -20.64 -8.03
CA ARG A 114 -10.38 -21.58 -8.74
C ARG A 114 -11.24 -20.91 -9.82
N GLY A 115 -11.17 -19.59 -9.97
CA GLY A 115 -12.05 -18.86 -10.89
C GLY A 115 -13.53 -18.89 -10.46
N GLU A 116 -13.80 -18.99 -9.17
CA GLU A 116 -15.16 -19.02 -8.59
C GLU A 116 -15.61 -17.65 -8.07
N MET A 117 -14.69 -16.67 -7.98
CA MET A 117 -14.97 -15.31 -7.51
C MET A 117 -14.47 -14.25 -8.50
N GLU A 118 -15.32 -13.27 -8.79
CA GLU A 118 -15.00 -12.11 -9.64
C GLU A 118 -15.03 -10.77 -8.89
N GLY A 119 -15.59 -10.76 -7.68
CA GLY A 119 -15.61 -9.59 -6.81
C GLY A 119 -16.08 -9.94 -5.41
N VAL A 120 -15.83 -9.05 -4.45
CA VAL A 120 -16.27 -9.20 -3.07
C VAL A 120 -16.95 -7.94 -2.56
N ILE A 121 -18.11 -8.12 -1.96
CA ILE A 121 -18.85 -7.11 -1.21
C ILE A 121 -19.01 -7.57 0.23
N ALA A 122 -18.78 -6.66 1.18
CA ALA A 122 -18.96 -6.94 2.59
C ALA A 122 -19.73 -5.84 3.29
N VAL A 123 -20.48 -6.22 4.32
CA VAL A 123 -21.18 -5.30 5.21
C VAL A 123 -20.85 -5.61 6.66
N GLY A 124 -20.51 -4.60 7.46
CA GLY A 124 -20.27 -4.84 8.87
C GLY A 124 -20.04 -3.58 9.70
N GLY A 125 -20.31 -3.71 11.00
CA GLY A 125 -19.81 -2.79 12.02
C GLY A 125 -18.32 -2.99 12.28
N MET A 126 -17.84 -2.63 13.47
CA MET A 126 -16.40 -2.61 13.78
C MET A 126 -15.72 -3.97 13.57
N THR A 127 -16.25 -5.03 14.18
CA THR A 127 -15.65 -6.38 14.10
C THR A 127 -15.67 -6.94 12.67
N GLY A 128 -16.80 -6.85 11.97
CA GLY A 128 -16.89 -7.29 10.57
C GLY A 128 -16.00 -6.49 9.63
N THR A 129 -15.83 -5.18 9.87
CA THR A 129 -14.92 -4.33 9.11
C THR A 129 -13.47 -4.78 9.27
N PHE A 130 -12.99 -5.01 10.50
CA PHE A 130 -11.61 -5.45 10.71
C PHE A 130 -11.32 -6.82 10.10
N ILE A 131 -12.25 -7.77 10.25
CA ILE A 131 -12.12 -9.10 9.64
C ILE A 131 -12.02 -8.98 8.11
N THR A 132 -12.94 -8.23 7.52
CA THR A 132 -13.07 -8.17 6.06
C THR A 132 -11.96 -7.34 5.41
N LEU A 133 -11.61 -6.17 5.97
CA LEU A 133 -10.51 -5.37 5.42
C LEU A 133 -9.18 -6.11 5.47
N SER A 134 -8.92 -6.87 6.54
CA SER A 134 -7.74 -7.73 6.65
C SER A 134 -7.71 -8.81 5.57
N ALA A 135 -8.86 -9.44 5.29
CA ALA A 135 -8.99 -10.45 4.26
C ALA A 135 -8.85 -9.85 2.84
N MET A 136 -9.56 -8.75 2.55
CA MET A 136 -9.53 -8.05 1.26
C MET A 136 -8.13 -7.53 0.91
N LYS A 137 -7.29 -7.23 1.91
CA LYS A 137 -5.89 -6.81 1.69
C LYS A 137 -5.04 -7.87 0.95
N ARG A 138 -5.46 -9.14 1.03
CA ARG A 138 -4.78 -10.27 0.38
C ARG A 138 -5.21 -10.48 -1.06
N ILE A 139 -6.36 -9.94 -1.45
CA ILE A 139 -6.89 -10.05 -2.81
C ILE A 139 -6.06 -9.12 -3.72
N PRO A 140 -5.64 -9.58 -4.92
CA PRO A 140 -4.87 -8.79 -5.86
C PRO A 140 -5.52 -7.45 -6.24
N PHE A 141 -4.66 -6.51 -6.65
CA PHE A 141 -5.09 -5.23 -7.20
C PHE A 141 -5.94 -5.44 -8.46
N GLY A 142 -7.00 -4.64 -8.63
CA GLY A 142 -7.89 -4.67 -9.79
C GLY A 142 -9.08 -5.61 -9.65
N VAL A 143 -9.06 -6.57 -8.72
CA VAL A 143 -10.25 -7.37 -8.40
C VAL A 143 -11.27 -6.47 -7.68
N PRO A 144 -12.54 -6.38 -8.11
CA PRO A 144 -13.57 -5.59 -7.44
C PRO A 144 -13.72 -5.91 -5.94
N LYS A 145 -13.52 -4.90 -5.08
CA LYS A 145 -13.59 -4.99 -3.61
C LYS A 145 -14.39 -3.83 -3.04
N LEU A 146 -15.52 -4.12 -2.38
CA LEU A 146 -16.39 -3.11 -1.78
C LEU A 146 -16.72 -3.42 -0.31
N MET A 147 -16.43 -2.47 0.58
CA MET A 147 -16.77 -2.54 2.00
C MET A 147 -17.85 -1.51 2.35
N ILE A 148 -18.97 -1.95 2.90
CA ILE A 148 -20.04 -1.11 3.46
C ILE A 148 -19.82 -0.99 4.97
N SER A 149 -19.36 0.16 5.46
CA SER A 149 -18.94 0.32 6.86
C SER A 149 -19.09 1.75 7.41
N SER A 150 -19.52 1.89 8.67
CA SER A 150 -19.45 3.14 9.43
C SER A 150 -18.06 3.41 10.04
N VAL A 151 -17.19 2.40 10.10
CA VAL A 151 -16.00 2.42 10.97
C VAL A 151 -14.81 3.05 10.28
N VAL A 152 -14.69 2.90 8.96
CA VAL A 152 -13.53 3.36 8.18
C VAL A 152 -13.24 4.86 8.36
N ALA A 153 -14.28 5.67 8.51
CA ALA A 153 -14.17 7.11 8.66
C ALA A 153 -13.97 7.58 10.12
N MET A 154 -13.89 6.67 11.10
CA MET A 154 -13.74 7.05 12.51
C MET A 154 -12.37 7.72 12.76
N PRO A 155 -12.32 8.98 13.24
CA PRO A 155 -11.06 9.70 13.42
C PRO A 155 -10.06 8.96 14.31
N SER A 156 -10.53 8.38 15.41
CA SER A 156 -9.71 7.64 16.39
C SER A 156 -8.99 6.42 15.82
N TYR A 157 -9.48 5.86 14.71
CA TYR A 157 -8.93 4.66 14.08
C TYR A 157 -8.42 4.91 12.66
N SER A 158 -8.49 6.15 12.17
CA SER A 158 -8.09 6.54 10.82
C SER A 158 -6.66 6.09 10.46
N LYS A 159 -5.72 6.18 11.42
CA LYS A 159 -4.35 5.69 11.25
C LYS A 159 -4.28 4.18 11.02
N GLN A 160 -4.99 3.38 11.81
CA GLN A 160 -5.00 1.93 11.66
C GLN A 160 -5.77 1.51 10.39
N LEU A 161 -6.87 2.19 10.09
CA LEU A 161 -7.74 1.87 8.97
C LEU A 161 -7.11 2.24 7.62
N SER A 162 -6.32 3.32 7.56
CA SER A 162 -5.58 3.70 6.36
C SER A 162 -4.55 2.65 5.94
N GLU A 163 -4.03 1.83 6.86
CA GLU A 163 -3.09 0.76 6.53
C GLU A 163 -3.73 -0.40 5.75
N TYR A 164 -5.05 -0.56 5.82
CA TYR A 164 -5.77 -1.54 5.00
C TYR A 164 -6.04 -1.01 3.59
N LEU A 165 -6.37 0.28 3.48
CA LEU A 165 -6.67 0.95 2.21
C LEU A 165 -5.41 1.36 1.44
N GLY A 166 -4.26 1.42 2.12
CA GLY A 166 -3.04 2.01 1.57
C GLY A 166 -2.33 1.20 0.49
N VAL A 167 -2.58 -0.12 0.39
CA VAL A 167 -1.83 -1.02 -0.51
C VAL A 167 -2.73 -1.85 -1.43
N ARG A 168 -4.05 -1.66 -1.35
CA ARG A 168 -5.05 -2.30 -2.21
C ARG A 168 -6.15 -1.30 -2.55
N ASP A 169 -6.73 -1.47 -3.73
CA ASP A 169 -7.89 -0.76 -4.26
C ASP A 169 -9.19 -1.27 -3.63
N ILE A 170 -9.37 -1.02 -2.33
CA ILE A 170 -10.63 -1.31 -1.62
C ILE A 170 -11.51 -0.07 -1.68
N THR A 171 -12.72 -0.22 -2.22
CA THR A 171 -13.75 0.83 -2.21
C THR A 171 -14.53 0.76 -0.90
N VAL A 172 -14.80 1.90 -0.27
CA VAL A 172 -15.57 1.98 0.96
C VAL A 172 -16.82 2.82 0.76
N MET A 173 -17.98 2.23 1.01
CA MET A 173 -19.26 2.91 1.12
C MET A 173 -19.54 3.20 2.59
N HIS A 174 -19.44 4.46 2.99
CA HIS A 174 -19.72 4.85 4.35
C HIS A 174 -21.22 4.77 4.65
N THR A 175 -21.60 4.09 5.74
CA THR A 175 -23.01 3.81 6.00
C THR A 175 -23.77 4.98 6.61
N VAL A 176 -23.10 5.91 7.31
CA VAL A 176 -23.70 6.99 8.12
C VAL A 176 -24.55 6.50 9.31
N VAL A 177 -25.37 5.49 9.10
CA VAL A 177 -26.23 4.82 10.09
C VAL A 177 -25.71 3.43 10.45
N ASP A 178 -26.19 2.85 11.54
CA ASP A 178 -26.00 1.43 11.82
C ASP A 178 -26.75 0.57 10.77
N THR A 179 -26.19 -0.59 10.47
CA THR A 179 -26.66 -1.54 9.45
C THR A 179 -27.38 -2.75 10.03
N VAL A 180 -27.56 -2.81 11.36
CA VAL A 180 -28.43 -3.79 12.01
C VAL A 180 -29.88 -3.40 11.79
N GLY A 181 -30.67 -4.34 11.24
CA GLY A 181 -32.06 -4.11 10.83
C GLY A 181 -32.20 -3.41 9.46
N LEU A 182 -33.39 -3.52 8.84
CA LEU A 182 -33.63 -3.09 7.45
C LEU A 182 -34.57 -1.87 7.35
N ASN A 183 -34.13 -0.72 7.85
CA ASN A 183 -34.83 0.55 7.62
C ASN A 183 -34.62 1.07 6.17
N PRO A 184 -35.37 2.08 5.69
CA PRO A 184 -35.24 2.58 4.32
C PRO A 184 -33.84 3.06 3.93
N LEU A 185 -33.07 3.63 4.87
CA LEU A 185 -31.69 4.05 4.62
C LEU A 185 -30.76 2.83 4.45
N VAL A 186 -30.86 1.84 5.33
CA VAL A 186 -30.09 0.60 5.24
C VAL A 186 -30.43 -0.16 3.96
N ARG A 187 -31.71 -0.25 3.60
CA ARG A 187 -32.17 -0.84 2.32
C ARG A 187 -31.50 -0.16 1.13
N THR A 188 -31.45 1.17 1.14
CA THR A 188 -30.81 1.96 0.07
C THR A 188 -29.31 1.65 -0.01
N LEU A 189 -28.62 1.56 1.13
CA LEU A 189 -27.20 1.20 1.17
C LEU A 189 -26.92 -0.19 0.59
N MET A 190 -27.73 -1.20 0.94
CA MET A 190 -27.56 -2.56 0.42
C MET A 190 -27.78 -2.63 -1.09
N ILE A 191 -28.81 -1.96 -1.61
CA ILE A 191 -29.11 -1.92 -3.05
C ILE A 191 -28.02 -1.17 -3.81
N ASN A 192 -27.60 0.00 -3.31
CA ASN A 192 -26.54 0.79 -3.94
C ASN A 192 -25.21 0.04 -3.91
N GLY A 193 -24.87 -0.61 -2.79
CA GLY A 193 -23.67 -1.42 -2.67
C GLY A 193 -23.66 -2.60 -3.63
N ALA A 194 -24.76 -3.36 -3.69
CA ALA A 194 -24.92 -4.44 -4.64
C ALA A 194 -24.82 -3.95 -6.10
N GLY A 195 -25.43 -2.82 -6.42
CA GLY A 195 -25.32 -2.21 -7.74
C GLY A 195 -23.90 -1.76 -8.09
N ALA A 196 -23.18 -1.18 -7.12
CA ALA A 196 -21.81 -0.75 -7.30
C ALA A 196 -20.87 -1.94 -7.55
N ILE A 197 -20.93 -3.01 -6.75
CA ILE A 197 -20.06 -4.17 -6.95
C ILE A 197 -20.37 -4.88 -8.28
N CYS A 198 -21.66 -5.00 -8.67
CA CYS A 198 -22.02 -5.55 -9.98
C CYS A 198 -21.44 -4.72 -11.12
N GLY A 199 -21.56 -3.38 -11.05
CA GLY A 199 -21.00 -2.49 -12.06
C GLY A 199 -19.47 -2.57 -12.12
N MET A 200 -18.78 -2.68 -10.98
CA MET A 200 -17.33 -2.89 -10.93
C MET A 200 -16.94 -4.21 -11.58
N VAL A 201 -17.70 -5.28 -11.34
CA VAL A 201 -17.50 -6.61 -11.96
C VAL A 201 -17.74 -6.57 -13.47
N GLU A 202 -18.83 -5.97 -13.93
CA GLU A 202 -19.15 -5.81 -15.36
C GLU A 202 -18.11 -4.97 -16.10
N ALA A 203 -17.60 -3.92 -15.45
CA ALA A 203 -16.55 -3.06 -15.98
C ALA A 203 -15.16 -3.70 -15.86
N SER A 204 -14.99 -4.67 -14.96
CA SER A 204 -13.73 -5.38 -14.76
C SER A 204 -13.43 -6.17 -16.03
N LYS A 205 -12.49 -5.64 -16.80
CA LYS A 205 -11.90 -6.35 -17.92
C LYS A 205 -10.64 -7.03 -17.41
N ALA A 206 -10.29 -8.16 -18.03
CA ALA A 206 -8.94 -8.69 -17.89
C ALA A 206 -7.96 -7.53 -18.14
N VAL A 207 -7.08 -7.28 -17.18
CA VAL A 207 -6.07 -6.22 -17.27
C VAL A 207 -5.38 -6.40 -18.62
N GLN A 208 -5.41 -5.35 -19.46
CA GLN A 208 -4.72 -5.41 -20.73
C GLN A 208 -3.26 -5.72 -20.44
N LYS A 209 -2.72 -6.76 -21.07
CA LYS A 209 -1.30 -7.05 -20.93
C LYS A 209 -0.54 -5.82 -21.37
N GLU A 210 0.18 -5.21 -20.43
CA GLU A 210 1.08 -4.14 -20.76
C GLU A 210 2.07 -4.67 -21.80
N THR A 211 2.23 -3.90 -22.87
CA THR A 211 3.07 -4.28 -24.01
C THR A 211 4.53 -3.95 -23.74
N LYS A 212 4.78 -2.98 -22.85
CA LYS A 212 6.12 -2.54 -22.46
C LYS A 212 6.54 -3.14 -21.11
N PRO A 213 7.82 -3.42 -20.88
CA PRO A 213 8.31 -3.68 -19.54
C PRO A 213 7.99 -2.51 -18.60
N SER A 214 7.65 -2.81 -17.34
CA SER A 214 7.26 -1.79 -16.36
C SER A 214 8.41 -1.36 -15.46
N ILE A 215 8.48 -0.08 -15.09
CA ILE A 215 9.41 0.46 -14.09
C ILE A 215 8.61 1.19 -13.01
N ALA A 216 8.92 0.89 -11.75
CA ALA A 216 8.35 1.60 -10.61
C ALA A 216 9.18 2.87 -10.32
N ILE A 217 8.50 3.98 -10.02
CA ILE A 217 9.15 5.25 -9.65
C ILE A 217 8.50 5.79 -8.37
N THR A 218 9.28 6.16 -7.35
CA THR A 218 8.75 6.99 -6.24
C THR A 218 8.97 8.47 -6.54
N GLU A 219 8.00 9.31 -6.21
CA GLU A 219 8.09 10.76 -6.39
C GLU A 219 7.21 11.50 -5.37
N PHE A 220 7.46 12.79 -5.16
CA PHE A 220 6.52 13.68 -4.47
C PHE A 220 6.75 15.14 -4.89
N GLY A 221 5.95 16.06 -4.38
CA GLY A 221 5.93 17.46 -4.84
C GLY A 221 7.27 18.19 -4.87
N PHE A 222 8.29 17.76 -4.10
CA PHE A 222 9.62 18.39 -4.13
C PHE A 222 10.62 17.77 -5.13
N CYS A 223 10.24 16.70 -5.85
CA CYS A 223 11.02 16.10 -6.95
C CYS A 223 10.24 15.95 -8.26
N GLU A 224 9.06 16.59 -8.37
CA GLU A 224 8.10 16.38 -9.45
C GLU A 224 8.67 16.64 -10.85
N LYS A 225 9.44 17.71 -11.04
CA LYS A 225 10.07 18.02 -12.33
C LYS A 225 11.14 17.00 -12.71
N GLY A 226 11.97 16.58 -11.75
CA GLY A 226 12.98 15.54 -11.98
C GLY A 226 12.34 14.22 -12.38
N ALA A 227 11.28 13.81 -11.68
CA ALA A 227 10.53 12.61 -12.00
C ALA A 227 9.80 12.70 -13.36
N HIS A 228 9.29 13.88 -13.72
CA HIS A 228 8.74 14.13 -15.06
C HIS A 228 9.78 13.89 -16.17
N TYR A 229 10.97 14.46 -16.06
CA TYR A 229 12.03 14.24 -17.06
C TYR A 229 12.49 12.77 -17.10
N VAL A 230 12.57 12.07 -15.97
CA VAL A 230 12.90 10.63 -15.97
C VAL A 230 11.84 9.83 -16.73
N ARG A 231 10.55 10.15 -16.56
CA ARG A 231 9.48 9.49 -17.32
C ARG A 231 9.57 9.78 -18.81
N GLU A 232 9.74 11.04 -19.19
CA GLU A 232 9.86 11.45 -20.60
C GLU A 232 11.00 10.70 -21.31
N LEU A 233 12.12 10.49 -20.63
CA LEU A 233 13.26 9.75 -21.18
C LEU A 233 13.04 8.23 -21.31
N LEU A 234 12.06 7.66 -20.62
CA LEU A 234 11.83 6.21 -20.55
C LEU A 234 10.52 5.75 -21.20
N GLU A 235 9.54 6.63 -21.37
CA GLU A 235 8.16 6.27 -21.77
C GLU A 235 8.04 5.64 -23.15
N GLU A 236 8.98 5.89 -24.06
CA GLU A 236 9.01 5.21 -25.36
C GLU A 236 9.20 3.69 -25.18
N LYS A 237 10.03 3.26 -24.22
CA LYS A 237 10.45 1.87 -24.05
C LYS A 237 9.78 1.15 -22.88
N TYR A 238 9.39 1.87 -21.84
CA TYR A 238 8.86 1.32 -20.60
C TYR A 238 7.47 1.87 -20.28
N SER A 239 6.71 1.12 -19.50
CA SER A 239 5.51 1.62 -18.81
C SER A 239 5.90 2.09 -17.40
N LEU A 240 5.69 3.36 -17.08
CA LEU A 240 6.17 3.96 -15.83
C LEU A 240 5.02 4.04 -14.83
N ILE A 241 5.23 3.48 -13.64
CA ILE A 241 4.22 3.48 -12.58
C ILE A 241 4.76 4.31 -11.42
N SER A 242 4.15 5.47 -11.21
CA SER A 242 4.56 6.43 -10.20
C SER A 242 3.82 6.23 -8.88
N PHE A 243 4.57 6.24 -7.79
CA PHE A 243 4.10 6.12 -6.42
C PHE A 243 4.39 7.40 -5.66
N HIS A 244 3.34 8.03 -5.12
CA HIS A 244 3.51 9.24 -4.32
C HIS A 244 4.12 8.90 -2.96
N ALA A 245 5.28 9.48 -2.66
CA ALA A 245 6.08 9.21 -1.47
C ALA A 245 5.53 9.87 -0.19
N THR A 246 4.38 9.39 0.26
CA THR A 246 3.65 9.86 1.45
C THR A 246 3.71 8.87 2.62
N GLY A 247 4.66 7.93 2.60
CA GLY A 247 4.69 6.77 3.48
C GLY A 247 3.74 5.66 3.01
N VAL A 248 2.46 5.97 2.77
CA VAL A 248 1.48 4.98 2.29
C VAL A 248 1.75 4.57 0.84
N GLY A 249 1.96 5.52 -0.06
CA GLY A 249 2.29 5.19 -1.46
C GLY A 249 3.62 4.46 -1.60
N GLU A 250 4.55 4.68 -0.66
CA GLU A 250 5.80 3.93 -0.55
C GLU A 250 5.60 2.48 -0.11
N LYS A 251 4.72 2.24 0.87
CA LYS A 251 4.34 0.86 1.23
C LYS A 251 3.72 0.13 0.04
N ALA A 252 2.90 0.83 -0.78
CA ALA A 252 2.35 0.27 -2.00
C ALA A 252 3.43 -0.03 -3.06
N ALA A 253 4.39 0.89 -3.23
CA ALA A 253 5.55 0.66 -4.09
C ALA A 253 6.33 -0.59 -3.65
N CYS A 254 6.62 -0.74 -2.36
CA CYS A 254 7.33 -1.91 -1.83
C CYS A 254 6.57 -3.21 -2.04
N ASP A 255 5.25 -3.22 -1.81
CA ASP A 255 4.42 -4.41 -2.02
C ASP A 255 4.42 -4.84 -3.48
N LEU A 256 4.22 -3.91 -4.42
CA LEU A 256 4.17 -4.22 -5.85
C LEU A 256 5.56 -4.55 -6.42
N VAL A 257 6.62 -3.86 -5.98
CA VAL A 257 8.00 -4.18 -6.36
C VAL A 257 8.39 -5.56 -5.84
N GLY A 258 8.03 -5.89 -4.59
CA GLY A 258 8.30 -7.20 -3.98
C GLY A 258 7.64 -8.37 -4.70
N GLN A 259 6.57 -8.12 -5.48
CA GLN A 259 5.93 -9.13 -6.34
C GLN A 259 6.71 -9.42 -7.65
N GLY A 260 7.79 -8.70 -7.93
CA GLY A 260 8.63 -8.93 -9.11
C GLY A 260 8.00 -8.46 -10.43
N LEU A 261 7.02 -7.56 -10.37
CA LEU A 261 6.26 -7.08 -11.53
C LEU A 261 7.02 -6.06 -12.40
N PHE A 262 8.17 -5.58 -11.95
CA PHE A 262 8.91 -4.49 -12.58
C PHE A 262 10.30 -4.93 -13.01
N GLU A 263 10.78 -4.36 -14.10
CA GLU A 263 12.16 -4.55 -14.57
C GLU A 263 13.17 -3.76 -13.74
N ALA A 264 12.74 -2.62 -13.17
CA ALA A 264 13.59 -1.81 -12.31
C ALA A 264 12.75 -1.01 -11.30
N PHE A 265 13.42 -0.55 -10.26
CA PHE A 265 12.88 0.39 -9.29
C PHE A 265 13.74 1.66 -9.24
N ILE A 266 13.16 2.80 -9.60
CA ILE A 266 13.77 4.13 -9.49
C ILE A 266 13.15 4.84 -8.28
N ASP A 267 13.79 4.72 -7.15
CA ASP A 267 13.34 5.31 -5.89
C ASP A 267 13.93 6.71 -5.73
N LEU A 268 13.34 7.68 -6.45
CA LEU A 268 13.78 9.07 -6.35
C LEU A 268 13.56 9.61 -4.93
N VAL A 269 12.55 9.13 -4.22
CA VAL A 269 12.16 9.63 -2.89
C VAL A 269 12.06 8.47 -1.88
N PRO A 270 13.20 7.99 -1.36
CA PRO A 270 13.22 6.99 -0.29
C PRO A 270 12.90 7.57 1.10
N GLY A 271 12.44 8.83 1.18
CA GLY A 271 12.25 9.58 2.42
C GLY A 271 11.32 8.94 3.45
N GLY A 272 10.42 8.02 3.08
CA GLY A 272 9.63 7.26 4.07
C GLY A 272 10.49 6.45 5.06
N PHE A 273 11.75 6.14 4.69
CA PHE A 273 12.72 5.50 5.58
C PHE A 273 13.30 6.48 6.60
N SER A 274 13.73 7.68 6.19
CA SER A 274 14.19 8.71 7.15
C SER A 274 13.06 9.15 8.08
N GLU A 275 11.84 9.27 7.55
CA GLU A 275 10.65 9.58 8.34
C GLU A 275 10.39 8.50 9.40
N TYR A 276 10.61 7.22 9.10
CA TYR A 276 10.54 6.14 10.10
C TYR A 276 11.63 6.29 11.18
N LEU A 277 12.88 6.49 10.78
CA LEU A 277 14.01 6.66 11.72
C LEU A 277 13.81 7.87 12.63
N LEU A 278 13.20 8.92 12.09
CA LEU A 278 13.07 10.20 12.76
C LEU A 278 11.71 10.43 13.42
N GLY A 279 10.70 9.60 13.15
CA GLY A 279 9.35 9.72 13.70
C GLY A 279 8.47 10.76 13.00
N GLY A 280 8.75 11.07 11.74
CA GLY A 280 7.97 12.02 10.94
C GLY A 280 6.67 11.42 10.39
N ASN A 281 5.83 12.28 9.81
CA ASN A 281 4.46 11.94 9.42
C ASN A 281 4.36 10.95 8.27
N ARG A 282 5.40 10.82 7.44
CA ARG A 282 5.39 9.96 6.24
C ARG A 282 6.16 8.65 6.45
N ALA A 283 6.27 8.19 7.69
CA ALA A 283 6.99 6.96 8.00
C ALA A 283 6.41 5.74 7.26
N ALA A 284 7.24 5.09 6.43
CA ALA A 284 6.87 3.89 5.69
C ALA A 284 7.21 2.59 6.45
N GLY A 285 8.05 2.66 7.48
CA GLY A 285 8.46 1.53 8.32
C GLY A 285 9.91 1.07 8.08
N PRO A 286 10.39 0.10 8.89
CA PRO A 286 11.78 -0.36 8.85
C PRO A 286 12.16 -1.09 7.56
N ASP A 287 11.17 -1.65 6.86
CA ASP A 287 11.37 -2.50 5.69
C ASP A 287 11.25 -1.70 4.38
N ARG A 288 11.23 -0.36 4.45
CA ARG A 288 10.97 0.53 3.30
C ARG A 288 11.95 0.33 2.14
N LEU A 289 13.19 -0.02 2.40
CA LEU A 289 14.19 -0.25 1.33
C LEU A 289 14.24 -1.72 0.89
N ASP A 290 13.60 -2.63 1.62
CA ASP A 290 13.76 -4.07 1.46
C ASP A 290 13.30 -4.57 0.09
N ALA A 291 12.27 -3.95 -0.50
CA ALA A 291 11.76 -4.34 -1.81
C ALA A 291 12.82 -4.15 -2.91
N GLY A 292 13.50 -3.00 -2.93
CA GLY A 292 14.61 -2.76 -3.86
C GLY A 292 15.85 -3.63 -3.59
N ILE A 293 15.99 -4.12 -2.35
CA ILE A 293 17.11 -4.97 -1.93
C ILE A 293 16.91 -6.44 -2.31
N ARG A 294 15.68 -6.95 -2.12
CA ARG A 294 15.39 -8.39 -2.18
C ARG A 294 14.91 -8.88 -3.54
N VAL A 295 14.33 -8.01 -4.37
CA VAL A 295 13.74 -8.42 -5.66
C VAL A 295 14.79 -8.83 -6.70
N GLY A 296 16.07 -8.43 -6.51
CA GLY A 296 17.17 -8.79 -7.40
C GLY A 296 17.11 -8.14 -8.79
N LYS A 297 16.38 -7.02 -8.91
CA LYS A 297 16.28 -6.18 -10.10
C LYS A 297 17.11 -4.89 -9.91
N PRO A 298 17.47 -4.19 -11.00
CA PRO A 298 18.06 -2.86 -10.94
C PRO A 298 17.34 -1.92 -9.97
N TYR A 299 18.12 -1.33 -9.05
CA TYR A 299 17.63 -0.42 -8.03
C TYR A 299 18.44 0.89 -8.05
N ILE A 300 17.78 1.97 -8.46
CA ILE A 300 18.35 3.32 -8.48
C ILE A 300 17.73 4.13 -7.35
N LEU A 301 18.53 4.77 -6.51
CA LEU A 301 18.02 5.65 -5.45
C LEU A 301 18.66 7.03 -5.52
N THR A 302 17.97 8.01 -4.92
CA THR A 302 18.49 9.36 -4.69
C THR A 302 18.25 9.77 -3.22
N PRO A 303 18.84 10.87 -2.73
CA PRO A 303 18.67 11.29 -1.34
C PRO A 303 17.41 12.13 -1.07
N CYS A 304 16.49 12.28 -2.04
CA CYS A 304 15.32 13.14 -1.87
C CYS A 304 14.46 12.75 -0.67
N GLY A 305 14.12 13.73 0.18
CA GLY A 305 13.33 13.50 1.39
C GLY A 305 14.17 13.20 2.63
N PHE A 306 15.48 12.91 2.50
CA PHE A 306 16.40 12.84 3.64
C PHE A 306 16.78 14.22 4.17
N ASP A 307 16.47 15.26 3.41
CA ASP A 307 16.71 16.66 3.76
C ASP A 307 15.64 17.26 4.68
N MET A 308 14.57 16.53 4.98
CA MET A 308 13.43 17.03 5.74
C MET A 308 12.80 16.00 6.67
N ILE A 309 12.03 16.51 7.64
CA ILE A 309 11.14 15.74 8.50
C ILE A 309 9.74 16.35 8.36
N SER A 310 8.76 15.57 7.92
CA SER A 310 7.35 16.00 7.92
C SER A 310 6.81 16.05 9.34
N CYS A 311 6.48 17.24 9.83
CA CYS A 311 6.13 17.50 11.23
C CYS A 311 4.81 18.25 11.44
N GLY A 312 4.03 18.46 10.38
CA GLY A 312 2.72 19.10 10.49
C GLY A 312 1.68 18.28 11.29
N PRO A 313 0.49 18.84 11.56
CA PRO A 313 0.10 20.24 11.34
C PRO A 313 0.90 21.21 12.23
N ILE A 314 0.95 22.49 11.85
CA ILE A 314 1.83 23.50 12.50
C ILE A 314 1.54 23.68 14.00
N GLN A 315 0.29 23.50 14.42
CA GLN A 315 -0.14 23.65 15.82
C GLN A 315 0.59 22.68 16.76
N ARG A 316 1.11 21.55 16.26
CA ARG A 316 1.91 20.60 17.05
C ARG A 316 3.14 21.25 17.67
N ARG A 317 3.72 22.25 17.00
CA ARG A 317 4.83 23.05 17.53
C ARG A 317 4.49 23.66 18.88
N ASP A 318 3.29 24.22 18.98
CA ASP A 318 2.86 25.03 20.12
C ASP A 318 2.18 24.19 21.22
N GLN A 319 1.94 22.90 20.96
CA GLN A 319 1.25 21.96 21.85
C GLN A 319 2.20 21.00 22.60
N GLY A 320 3.52 21.21 22.50
CA GLY A 320 4.49 20.34 23.15
C GLY A 320 4.53 18.93 22.54
N ASP A 321 4.28 18.81 21.23
CA ASP A 321 4.33 17.53 20.54
C ASP A 321 5.71 16.83 20.73
N PRO A 322 5.73 15.52 21.05
CA PRO A 322 6.99 14.82 21.35
C PRO A 322 8.03 14.89 20.23
N LEU A 323 7.63 14.88 18.96
CA LEU A 323 8.56 15.00 17.84
C LEU A 323 9.18 16.40 17.81
N TRP A 324 8.37 17.44 17.96
CA TRP A 324 8.82 18.84 17.96
C TRP A 324 9.79 19.13 19.10
N VAL A 325 9.47 18.65 20.31
CA VAL A 325 10.28 18.89 21.52
C VAL A 325 11.58 18.10 21.47
N SER A 326 11.52 16.77 21.27
CA SER A 326 12.70 15.90 21.35
C SER A 326 13.77 16.24 20.31
N ARG A 327 13.36 16.73 19.13
CA ARG A 327 14.25 17.11 18.04
C ARG A 327 14.51 18.60 17.94
N LYS A 328 13.95 19.42 18.84
CA LYS A 328 14.04 20.89 18.80
C LYS A 328 13.66 21.46 17.44
N LEU A 329 12.58 20.95 16.83
CA LEU A 329 12.21 21.33 15.46
C LEU A 329 11.89 22.82 15.32
N ALA A 330 11.42 23.46 16.40
CA ALA A 330 11.12 24.89 16.44
C ALA A 330 12.35 25.79 16.22
N GLU A 331 13.56 25.28 16.46
CA GLU A 331 14.83 26.02 16.29
C GLU A 331 15.41 25.88 14.88
N ARG A 332 14.77 25.11 14.00
CA ARG A 332 15.30 24.75 12.69
C ARG A 332 14.71 25.60 11.57
N LYS A 333 15.34 25.50 10.39
CA LYS A 333 14.71 25.95 9.14
C LYS A 333 13.42 25.14 8.92
N ILE A 334 12.31 25.85 8.71
CA ILE A 334 10.98 25.27 8.52
C ILE A 334 10.39 25.79 7.22
N LEU A 335 9.74 24.89 6.48
CA LEU A 335 8.81 25.24 5.42
C LEU A 335 7.39 24.98 5.92
N VAL A 336 6.57 26.02 6.00
CA VAL A 336 5.12 25.92 6.21
C VAL A 336 4.45 26.10 4.85
N GLN A 337 3.92 25.02 4.28
CA GLN A 337 3.17 25.09 3.02
C GLN A 337 1.73 25.50 3.28
N ASP A 338 1.12 24.94 4.33
CA ASP A 338 -0.20 25.26 4.85
C ASP A 338 -0.35 24.77 6.30
N ALA A 339 -1.58 24.82 6.82
CA ALA A 339 -1.87 24.41 8.21
C ALA A 339 -1.52 22.95 8.51
N ILE A 340 -1.58 22.06 7.52
CA ILE A 340 -1.38 20.61 7.68
C ILE A 340 0.03 20.20 7.28
N ARG A 341 0.61 20.83 6.25
CA ARG A 341 1.89 20.46 5.67
C ARG A 341 3.02 21.37 6.14
N VAL A 342 3.87 20.81 7.00
CA VAL A 342 5.06 21.46 7.55
C VAL A 342 6.26 20.52 7.45
N GLN A 343 7.39 21.05 7.02
CA GLN A 343 8.67 20.35 6.90
C GLN A 343 9.73 21.06 7.73
N ALA A 344 10.49 20.32 8.54
CA ALA A 344 11.66 20.83 9.25
C ALA A 344 12.95 20.28 8.62
N ARG A 345 13.99 21.10 8.55
CA ARG A 345 15.32 20.68 8.06
C ARG A 345 15.92 19.60 8.99
N THR A 346 16.50 18.55 8.41
CA THR A 346 17.29 17.56 9.15
C THR A 346 18.62 18.14 9.64
N SER A 347 19.08 17.71 10.82
CA SER A 347 20.38 18.11 11.36
C SER A 347 21.53 17.25 10.80
N PRO A 348 22.80 17.69 10.92
CA PRO A 348 23.95 16.88 10.54
C PRO A 348 23.98 15.48 11.18
N GLU A 349 23.61 15.36 12.46
CA GLU A 349 23.58 14.09 13.20
C GLU A 349 22.48 13.16 12.68
N GLU A 350 21.33 13.74 12.30
CA GLU A 350 20.21 13.00 11.74
C GLU A 350 20.54 12.49 10.34
N VAL A 351 21.12 13.31 9.46
CA VAL A 351 21.52 12.84 8.13
C VAL A 351 22.66 11.84 8.17
N GLN A 352 23.58 11.93 9.13
CA GLN A 352 24.56 10.87 9.38
C GLN A 352 23.90 9.54 9.78
N THR A 353 22.88 9.63 10.64
CA THR A 353 22.12 8.44 11.07
C THR A 353 21.37 7.82 9.89
N ILE A 354 20.71 8.64 9.06
CA ILE A 354 20.05 8.18 7.84
C ILE A 354 21.07 7.52 6.90
N ALA A 355 22.21 8.16 6.64
CA ALA A 355 23.25 7.63 5.75
C ALA A 355 23.75 6.26 6.20
N ARG A 356 24.02 6.07 7.50
CA ARG A 356 24.46 4.78 8.06
C ARG A 356 23.41 3.68 7.91
N GLU A 357 22.15 3.97 8.24
CA GLU A 357 21.08 2.97 8.14
C GLU A 357 20.72 2.65 6.69
N VAL A 358 20.78 3.63 5.78
CA VAL A 358 20.64 3.41 4.34
C VAL A 358 21.78 2.52 3.82
N ALA A 359 23.03 2.86 4.13
CA ALA A 359 24.19 2.06 3.72
C ALA A 359 24.08 0.62 4.23
N LYS A 360 23.72 0.44 5.51
CA LYS A 360 23.50 -0.87 6.11
C LYS A 360 22.49 -1.70 5.32
N LYS A 361 21.31 -1.14 5.01
CA LYS A 361 20.28 -1.80 4.20
C LYS A 361 20.79 -2.13 2.80
N LEU A 362 21.36 -1.17 2.08
CA LEU A 362 21.84 -1.39 0.71
C LEU A 362 22.96 -2.44 0.64
N ASN A 363 23.80 -2.54 1.65
CA ASN A 363 24.86 -3.55 1.75
C ASN A 363 24.34 -4.98 1.87
N GLU A 364 23.07 -5.18 2.24
CA GLU A 364 22.40 -6.49 2.27
C GLU A 364 22.00 -6.97 0.87
N HIS A 365 22.06 -6.11 -0.16
CA HIS A 365 21.69 -6.50 -1.53
C HIS A 365 22.64 -7.59 -2.05
N PRO A 366 22.13 -8.76 -2.48
CA PRO A 366 22.98 -9.91 -2.86
C PRO A 366 23.83 -9.64 -4.11
N LYS A 367 23.35 -8.78 -5.01
CA LYS A 367 24.07 -8.33 -6.23
C LYS A 367 24.28 -6.81 -6.22
N LYS A 368 25.23 -6.34 -5.42
CA LYS A 368 25.47 -4.90 -5.17
C LYS A 368 25.69 -4.04 -6.42
N THR A 369 26.21 -4.65 -7.49
CA THR A 369 26.40 -3.97 -8.79
C THR A 369 25.09 -3.53 -9.46
N LEU A 370 23.94 -4.09 -9.05
CA LEU A 370 22.60 -3.68 -9.50
C LEU A 370 22.03 -2.50 -8.71
N VAL A 371 22.78 -1.96 -7.75
CA VAL A 371 22.36 -0.80 -6.96
C VAL A 371 23.21 0.40 -7.36
N LYS A 372 22.56 1.54 -7.62
CA LYS A 372 23.24 2.82 -7.85
C LYS A 372 22.59 3.90 -6.98
N PHE A 373 23.42 4.75 -6.39
CA PHE A 373 22.96 5.89 -5.61
C PHE A 373 23.36 7.19 -6.33
N VAL A 374 22.38 7.94 -6.85
CA VAL A 374 22.62 9.15 -7.64
C VAL A 374 22.35 10.38 -6.76
N VAL A 375 23.37 11.21 -6.54
CA VAL A 375 23.35 12.34 -5.59
C VAL A 375 23.38 13.67 -6.35
N PRO A 376 22.33 14.51 -6.27
CA PRO A 376 22.36 15.87 -6.78
C PRO A 376 23.09 16.78 -5.78
N THR A 377 24.25 17.32 -6.16
CA THR A 377 25.11 18.09 -5.25
C THR A 377 24.64 19.52 -4.99
N LYS A 378 23.61 20.01 -5.70
CA LYS A 378 23.02 21.36 -5.54
C LYS A 378 21.62 21.35 -4.91
N GLY A 379 21.23 20.24 -4.29
CA GLY A 379 19.98 20.13 -3.52
C GLY A 379 19.24 18.82 -3.80
N PHE A 380 18.92 18.11 -2.71
CA PHE A 380 18.23 16.83 -2.71
C PHE A 380 16.76 16.93 -3.13
N SER A 381 16.15 18.09 -2.91
CA SER A 381 14.76 18.41 -3.19
C SER A 381 14.63 19.87 -3.66
N SER A 382 13.48 20.25 -4.25
CA SER A 382 13.21 21.64 -4.66
C SER A 382 13.25 22.65 -3.50
N ILE A 383 13.16 22.20 -2.25
CA ILE A 383 13.16 23.09 -1.08
C ILE A 383 14.53 23.18 -0.41
N SER A 384 15.48 22.35 -0.85
CA SER A 384 16.88 22.32 -0.42
C SER A 384 17.87 22.90 -1.45
N VAL A 385 17.39 23.62 -2.47
CA VAL A 385 18.23 24.34 -3.45
C VAL A 385 18.58 25.74 -2.96
N GLU A 386 19.53 26.42 -3.61
CA GLU A 386 19.84 27.83 -3.30
C GLU A 386 18.57 28.71 -3.35
N GLY A 387 18.35 29.50 -2.29
CA GLY A 387 17.12 30.29 -2.09
C GLY A 387 15.92 29.50 -1.55
N GLY A 388 16.00 28.17 -1.47
CA GLY A 388 14.98 27.30 -0.87
C GLY A 388 14.96 27.38 0.66
N ALA A 389 13.77 27.16 1.25
CA ALA A 389 13.55 27.29 2.69
C ALA A 389 14.45 26.36 3.54
N LEU A 390 14.79 25.18 3.02
CA LEU A 390 15.59 24.16 3.69
C LEU A 390 17.02 24.08 3.13
N HIS A 391 17.47 25.05 2.33
CA HIS A 391 18.81 25.06 1.72
C HIS A 391 19.91 24.94 2.78
N ASP A 392 20.69 23.86 2.74
CA ASP A 392 21.84 23.66 3.61
C ASP A 392 22.81 22.65 2.95
N PRO A 393 23.69 23.13 2.04
CA PRO A 393 24.57 22.26 1.28
C PRO A 393 25.65 21.62 2.16
N ALA A 394 25.98 22.22 3.31
CA ALA A 394 26.91 21.63 4.27
C ALA A 394 26.30 20.37 4.92
N CYS A 395 25.03 20.43 5.31
CA CYS A 395 24.31 19.26 5.83
C CYS A 395 24.12 18.17 4.74
N ASP A 396 23.81 18.55 3.49
CA ASP A 396 23.73 17.58 2.37
C ASP A 396 25.07 16.88 2.10
N ARG A 397 26.19 17.61 2.26
CA ARG A 397 27.52 17.03 2.12
C ARG A 397 27.81 16.01 3.22
N VAL A 398 27.41 16.29 4.46
CA VAL A 398 27.54 15.36 5.59
C VAL A 398 26.85 14.02 5.30
N PHE A 399 25.65 14.03 4.72
CA PHE A 399 24.97 12.81 4.27
C PHE A 399 25.82 12.04 3.26
N THR A 400 26.28 12.73 2.22
CA THR A 400 26.97 12.12 1.08
C THR A 400 28.29 11.48 1.50
N ASP A 401 29.07 12.17 2.34
CA ASP A 401 30.35 11.68 2.84
C ASP A 401 30.17 10.48 3.79
N GLU A 402 29.17 10.55 4.70
CA GLU A 402 28.87 9.44 5.60
C GLU A 402 28.33 8.22 4.86
N LEU A 403 27.52 8.41 3.81
CA LEU A 403 27.02 7.32 2.97
C LEU A 403 28.21 6.61 2.29
N LYS A 404 29.07 7.35 1.59
CA LYS A 404 30.24 6.80 0.88
C LYS A 404 31.19 6.02 1.79
N LYS A 405 31.35 6.47 3.04
CA LYS A 405 32.19 5.81 4.03
C LYS A 405 31.68 4.43 4.45
N ASN A 406 30.36 4.25 4.51
CA ASN A 406 29.72 3.04 5.05
C ASN A 406 29.18 2.10 3.95
N LEU A 407 29.07 2.58 2.72
CA LEU A 407 28.53 1.81 1.60
C LEU A 407 29.59 0.87 1.03
N ASP A 408 29.18 -0.35 0.70
CA ASP A 408 30.03 -1.32 0.02
C ASP A 408 30.50 -0.75 -1.34
N PRO A 409 31.81 -0.84 -1.66
CA PRO A 409 32.38 -0.20 -2.85
C PRO A 409 31.83 -0.72 -4.18
N GLN A 410 31.13 -1.86 -4.20
CA GLN A 410 30.45 -2.34 -5.40
C GLN A 410 29.18 -1.54 -5.74
N ILE A 411 28.61 -0.82 -4.77
CA ILE A 411 27.48 0.07 -4.97
C ILE A 411 28.01 1.44 -5.37
N GLU A 412 27.79 1.83 -6.62
CA GLU A 412 28.34 3.08 -7.15
C GLU A 412 27.53 4.28 -6.66
N VAL A 413 28.23 5.29 -6.13
CA VAL A 413 27.67 6.59 -5.79
C VAL A 413 28.05 7.61 -6.87
N ILE A 414 27.05 8.10 -7.59
CA ILE A 414 27.20 9.03 -8.72
C ILE A 414 26.82 10.43 -8.27
N GLU A 415 27.80 11.31 -8.07
CA GLU A 415 27.55 12.73 -7.79
C GLU A 415 27.31 13.51 -9.08
N VAL A 416 26.22 14.27 -9.14
CA VAL A 416 25.81 15.07 -10.29
C VAL A 416 25.76 16.53 -9.89
N ASN A 417 26.47 17.40 -10.62
CA ASN A 417 26.59 18.83 -10.31
C ASN A 417 25.34 19.65 -10.68
N SER A 418 24.20 19.24 -10.16
CA SER A 418 22.88 19.85 -10.37
C SER A 418 21.98 19.61 -9.15
N HIS A 419 20.75 20.15 -9.17
CA HIS A 419 19.72 19.77 -8.22
C HIS A 419 18.78 18.73 -8.84
N ILE A 420 18.03 18.01 -8.00
CA ILE A 420 17.23 16.84 -8.42
C ILE A 420 16.23 17.11 -9.57
N ASN A 421 15.75 18.35 -9.69
CA ASN A 421 14.69 18.75 -10.62
C ASN A 421 15.21 19.28 -11.96
N THR A 422 16.45 18.95 -12.32
CA THR A 422 17.07 19.36 -13.59
C THR A 422 17.00 18.23 -14.63
N PRO A 423 16.91 18.54 -15.93
CA PRO A 423 17.04 17.56 -17.00
C PRO A 423 18.38 16.80 -16.94
N GLU A 424 19.45 17.48 -16.53
CA GLU A 424 20.79 16.89 -16.36
C GLU A 424 20.78 15.76 -15.33
N PHE A 425 20.09 15.98 -14.19
CA PHE A 425 19.97 14.95 -13.16
C PHE A 425 19.15 13.75 -13.64
N ALA A 426 18.02 14.00 -14.32
CA ALA A 426 17.17 12.94 -14.85
C ALA A 426 17.92 12.06 -15.87
N ARG A 427 18.72 12.69 -16.77
CA ARG A 427 19.61 11.95 -17.68
C ARG A 427 20.61 11.08 -16.92
N ALA A 428 21.24 11.59 -15.87
CA ALA A 428 22.17 10.80 -15.07
C ALA A 428 21.50 9.60 -14.39
N VAL A 429 20.26 9.74 -13.92
CA VAL A 429 19.46 8.61 -13.37
C VAL A 429 19.20 7.55 -14.43
N VAL A 430 18.77 7.96 -15.63
CA VAL A 430 18.48 7.04 -16.75
C VAL A 430 19.76 6.37 -17.27
N ASP A 431 20.86 7.11 -17.38
CA ASP A 431 22.16 6.55 -17.75
C ASP A 431 22.68 5.55 -16.72
N ALA A 432 22.49 5.83 -15.43
CA ALA A 432 22.83 4.90 -14.35
C ALA A 432 22.00 3.61 -14.44
N LEU A 433 20.71 3.73 -14.74
CA LEU A 433 19.82 2.59 -14.97
C LEU A 433 20.26 1.75 -16.18
N ASN A 434 20.51 2.38 -17.33
CA ASN A 434 20.90 1.69 -18.57
C ASN A 434 22.21 0.89 -18.43
N LYS A 435 23.09 1.27 -17.50
CA LYS A 435 24.34 0.53 -17.23
C LYS A 435 24.12 -0.81 -16.51
N ILE A 436 22.97 -1.02 -15.88
CA ILE A 436 22.70 -2.18 -15.02
C ILE A 436 21.43 -2.96 -15.41
N LEU A 437 20.69 -2.49 -16.42
CA LEU A 437 19.56 -3.18 -17.03
C LEU A 437 19.98 -4.39 -17.86
#